data_AF-A0A921FEN3-F1
#
_entry.id   AF-A0A921FEN3-F1
#
_cell.length_a   1.000
_cell.length_b   1.000
_cell.length_c   1.000
_cell.angle_alpha   90.00
_cell.angle_beta   90.00
_cell.angle_gamma   90.00
#
_symmetry.space_group_name_H-M   'P 1'
#
loop_
_entity.id
_entity.type
_entity.pdbx_description
1 polymer ?
#
loop_
_entity_poly.entity_id
_entity_poly.type
_entity_poly.pdbx_seq_one_letter_code
_entity_poly.pdbx_strand_id
1 'polypeptide(L)'
;MKNLGLVGVVLLGLAFTACSKEEDNGGVNETPRSVVITTRQINYEGSGQAIEDENTITDMKACLFEKGTMTKVFEDLQPSADGYNLQINSYEGTIYMVANAGNMIDLQQMKEEGISEEEWKKTTMAMSNGKVVNFFTGSLVIDGQNQPSQSLTLKCGVARFDLNVDVAGSAAIESLTLKNVAQSGYLFAQSEVAASPADVERNDVTAHFDTALSASTPGVLYVYEQENAGIEVSIEAVIDGQHKVLTKTLEGNLKRNTIYTVTVRKNDIDIVVKVGIDDWEPGEDTEIIPQL
;
A
#
# COMPACT_ATOMS: atom_id res chain seq x y z
N MET A 1 90.94 -34.81 42.84
CA MET A 1 89.94 -35.72 42.24
C MET A 1 89.47 -35.11 40.94
N LYS A 2 89.46 -35.92 39.89
CA LYS A 2 89.34 -35.59 38.47
C LYS A 2 88.00 -36.11 37.94
N ASN A 3 87.59 -35.56 36.78
CA ASN A 3 86.62 -36.06 35.77
C ASN A 3 85.19 -35.49 35.88
N LEU A 4 84.71 -34.74 34.87
CA LEU A 4 84.26 -35.11 33.52
C LEU A 4 82.95 -35.93 33.51
N GLY A 5 81.95 -35.43 32.78
CA GLY A 5 80.72 -36.18 32.51
C GLY A 5 79.67 -35.38 31.72
N LEU A 6 79.92 -35.23 30.42
CA LEU A 6 78.96 -34.79 29.40
C LEU A 6 77.87 -35.86 29.23
N VAL A 7 76.59 -35.50 29.33
CA VAL A 7 75.49 -36.28 28.74
C VAL A 7 74.56 -35.31 28.03
N GLY A 8 74.58 -35.38 26.70
CA GLY A 8 73.62 -34.72 25.84
C GLY A 8 72.29 -35.46 25.86
N VAL A 9 71.21 -34.69 25.82
CA VAL A 9 69.90 -35.18 25.38
C VAL A 9 69.43 -34.22 24.31
N VAL A 10 69.50 -34.70 23.07
CA VAL A 10 68.79 -34.16 21.92
C VAL A 10 67.32 -34.49 22.13
N LEU A 11 66.46 -33.48 22.23
CA LEU A 11 65.02 -33.67 22.07
C LEU A 11 64.49 -32.73 20.99
N LEU A 12 63.91 -33.38 19.98
CA LEU A 12 63.21 -32.90 18.80
C LEU A 12 62.45 -31.60 19.01
N GLY A 13 62.71 -30.64 18.11
CA GLY A 13 61.87 -29.47 17.91
C GLY A 13 60.52 -29.87 17.31
N LEU A 14 59.44 -29.57 18.04
CA LEU A 14 58.12 -29.40 17.46
C LEU A 14 58.04 -27.95 16.98
N ALA A 15 58.26 -27.74 15.68
CA ALA A 15 57.92 -26.49 15.02
C ALA A 15 56.39 -26.41 14.93
N PHE A 16 55.76 -25.65 15.82
CA PHE A 16 54.42 -25.15 15.58
C PHE A 16 54.50 -24.16 14.42
N THR A 17 54.03 -24.56 13.25
CA THR A 17 53.66 -23.64 12.18
C THR A 17 52.48 -22.81 12.68
N ALA A 18 52.79 -21.71 13.35
CA ALA A 18 51.89 -20.59 13.47
C ALA A 18 51.75 -19.97 12.07
N CYS A 19 50.82 -20.50 11.27
CA CYS A 19 50.21 -19.69 10.23
C CYS A 19 49.49 -18.56 10.96
N SER A 20 50.13 -17.39 10.99
CA SER A 20 49.44 -16.13 11.19
C SER A 20 48.24 -16.15 10.27
N LYS A 21 47.03 -16.25 10.86
CA LYS A 21 45.83 -15.85 10.15
C LYS A 21 46.06 -14.39 9.81
N GLU A 22 46.31 -14.14 8.53
CA GLU A 22 46.11 -12.83 7.95
C GLU A 22 44.67 -12.44 8.34
N GLU A 23 44.56 -11.48 9.25
CA GLU A 23 43.34 -10.73 9.40
C GLU A 23 43.15 -10.02 8.06
N ASP A 24 42.27 -10.62 7.24
CA ASP A 24 41.70 -9.97 6.08
C ASP A 24 40.93 -8.77 6.60
N ASN A 25 41.64 -7.65 6.73
CA ASN A 25 41.06 -6.33 6.93
C ASN A 25 40.54 -5.84 5.58
N GLY A 26 39.73 -6.68 4.94
CA GLY A 26 38.94 -6.40 3.74
C GLY A 26 37.70 -5.61 4.13
N GLY A 27 37.90 -4.47 4.79
CA GLY A 27 36.88 -3.42 4.83
C GLY A 27 36.75 -2.84 3.42
N VAL A 28 36.08 -3.57 2.53
CA VAL A 28 35.61 -2.98 1.29
C VAL A 28 34.60 -1.93 1.74
N ASN A 29 35.04 -0.67 1.75
CA ASN A 29 34.12 0.47 1.70
C ASN A 29 33.45 0.40 0.32
N GLU A 30 32.53 -0.54 0.14
CA GLU A 30 31.70 -0.59 -1.05
C GLU A 30 30.96 0.74 -1.10
N THR A 31 31.11 1.45 -2.22
CA THR A 31 30.44 2.74 -2.42
C THR A 31 28.96 2.49 -2.58
N PRO A 32 28.08 3.03 -1.71
CA PRO A 32 26.66 2.74 -1.72
C PRO A 32 26.09 2.77 -3.13
N ARG A 33 25.45 1.67 -3.55
CA ARG A 33 24.90 1.58 -4.90
C ARG A 33 23.77 2.58 -5.07
N SER A 34 23.75 3.24 -6.22
CA SER A 34 22.65 4.10 -6.62
C SER A 34 21.55 3.24 -7.26
N VAL A 35 20.37 3.20 -6.66
CA VAL A 35 19.16 2.59 -7.24
C VAL A 35 18.17 3.71 -7.56
N VAL A 36 17.61 3.70 -8.77
CA VAL A 36 16.52 4.58 -9.16
C VAL A 36 15.19 3.84 -8.98
N ILE A 37 14.29 4.38 -8.18
CA ILE A 37 12.94 3.86 -8.01
C ILE A 37 12.02 4.73 -8.84
N THR A 38 11.26 4.12 -9.75
CA THR A 38 10.24 4.78 -10.55
C THR A 38 8.87 4.31 -10.09
N THR A 39 7.95 5.24 -9.82
CA THR A 39 6.60 4.88 -9.39
C THR A 39 5.70 4.54 -10.57
N ARG A 40 4.89 3.50 -10.45
CA ARG A 40 3.75 3.24 -11.33
C ARG A 40 2.46 3.29 -10.52
N GLN A 41 1.57 4.21 -10.82
CA GLN A 41 0.23 4.18 -10.26
C GLN A 41 -0.62 3.16 -11.02
N ILE A 42 -1.36 2.34 -10.28
CA ILE A 42 -2.36 1.44 -10.88
C ILE A 42 -3.75 2.03 -10.72
N ASN A 43 -4.62 1.71 -11.68
CA ASN A 43 -6.03 2.05 -11.60
C ASN A 43 -6.70 1.22 -10.50
N TYR A 44 -7.89 1.66 -10.10
CA TYR A 44 -8.77 0.86 -9.28
C TYR A 44 -9.06 -0.51 -9.93
N GLU A 45 -9.10 -1.53 -9.10
CA GLU A 45 -9.60 -2.85 -9.45
C GLU A 45 -11.13 -2.76 -9.62
N GLY A 46 -11.61 -3.01 -10.83
CA GLY A 46 -13.04 -3.16 -11.12
C GLY A 46 -13.48 -2.54 -12.43
N SER A 47 -14.71 -2.84 -12.88
CA SER A 47 -15.23 -2.38 -14.18
C SER A 47 -15.88 -0.97 -14.15
N GLY A 48 -15.44 -0.07 -13.28
CA GLY A 48 -16.02 1.26 -13.15
C GLY A 48 -15.51 2.25 -14.18
N GLN A 49 -16.21 3.38 -14.34
CA GLN A 49 -15.75 4.45 -15.24
C GLN A 49 -14.57 5.19 -14.60
N ALA A 50 -13.59 5.58 -15.42
CA ALA A 50 -12.53 6.48 -14.99
C ALA A 50 -13.13 7.87 -14.70
N ILE A 51 -12.65 8.52 -13.64
CA ILE A 51 -13.03 9.88 -13.27
C ILE A 51 -11.82 10.78 -13.53
N GLU A 52 -12.04 11.91 -14.19
CA GLU A 52 -10.99 12.90 -14.45
C GLU A 52 -10.42 13.41 -13.12
N ASP A 53 -9.11 13.58 -13.04
CA ASP A 53 -8.35 14.05 -11.87
C ASP A 53 -8.47 13.25 -10.56
N GLU A 54 -9.27 12.18 -10.50
CA GLU A 54 -9.42 11.32 -9.30
C GLU A 54 -8.08 10.74 -8.82
N ASN A 55 -7.20 10.50 -9.79
CA ASN A 55 -5.91 9.87 -9.63
C ASN A 55 -4.75 10.87 -9.58
N THR A 56 -5.04 12.18 -9.53
CA THR A 56 -4.01 13.22 -9.50
C THR A 56 -3.22 13.19 -8.19
N ILE A 57 -1.89 13.15 -8.31
CA ILE A 57 -0.97 13.27 -7.17
C ILE A 57 -0.52 14.72 -7.04
N THR A 58 -0.78 15.34 -5.89
CA THR A 58 -0.44 16.73 -5.56
C THR A 58 0.80 16.85 -4.68
N ASP A 59 1.12 15.82 -3.90
CA ASP A 59 2.33 15.72 -3.09
C ASP A 59 2.80 14.27 -3.01
N MET A 60 4.11 14.09 -2.87
CA MET A 60 4.75 12.78 -2.75
C MET A 60 5.89 12.85 -1.75
N LYS A 61 5.88 11.90 -0.81
CA LYS A 61 6.90 11.71 0.22
C LYS A 61 7.39 10.28 0.20
N ALA A 62 8.59 10.04 0.71
CA ALA A 62 9.12 8.70 0.89
C ALA A 62 9.96 8.57 2.15
N CYS A 63 10.05 7.36 2.68
CA CYS A 63 10.98 7.03 3.75
C CYS A 63 11.67 5.68 3.49
N LEU A 64 12.91 5.57 3.95
CA LEU A 64 13.70 4.35 3.92
C LEU A 64 13.81 3.78 5.34
N PHE A 65 13.44 2.50 5.47
CA PHE A 65 13.72 1.71 6.66
C PHE A 65 14.91 0.80 6.41
N GLU A 66 15.88 0.82 7.34
CA GLU A 66 17.02 -0.07 7.36
C GLU A 66 17.08 -0.72 8.74
N LYS A 67 17.21 -2.05 8.77
CA LYS A 67 17.25 -2.82 10.03
C LYS A 67 16.07 -2.51 10.98
N GLY A 68 14.89 -2.28 10.39
CA GLY A 68 13.63 -2.05 11.12
C GLY A 68 13.45 -0.65 11.70
N THR A 69 14.28 0.34 11.38
CA THR A 69 14.14 1.74 11.82
C THR A 69 14.17 2.70 10.64
N MET A 70 13.44 3.81 10.72
CA MET A 70 13.45 4.84 9.67
C MET A 70 14.80 5.59 9.66
N THR A 71 15.56 5.50 8.56
CA THR A 71 16.90 6.11 8.46
C THR A 71 16.92 7.34 7.55
N LYS A 72 16.05 7.39 6.53
CA LYS A 72 15.95 8.52 5.60
C LYS A 72 14.51 8.88 5.32
N VAL A 73 14.30 10.17 5.09
CA VAL A 73 13.05 10.78 4.68
C VAL A 73 13.35 11.63 3.45
N PHE A 74 12.46 11.56 2.47
CA PHE A 74 12.48 12.34 1.24
C PHE A 74 11.15 13.07 1.14
N GLU A 75 11.19 14.38 1.34
CA GLU A 75 10.03 15.26 1.21
C GLU A 75 10.03 15.92 -0.18
N ASP A 76 8.86 16.43 -0.59
CA ASP A 76 8.68 17.25 -1.80
C ASP A 76 9.26 16.61 -3.07
N LEU A 77 9.04 15.29 -3.24
CA LEU A 77 9.48 14.59 -4.43
C LEU A 77 8.84 15.22 -5.67
N GLN A 78 9.69 15.55 -6.65
CA GLN A 78 9.24 16.22 -7.86
C GLN A 78 8.76 15.19 -8.89
N PRO A 79 7.66 15.47 -9.60
CA PRO A 79 7.20 14.61 -10.67
C PRO A 79 8.23 14.56 -11.81
N SER A 80 8.33 13.39 -12.44
CA SER A 80 9.07 13.09 -13.67
C SER A 80 8.08 12.85 -14.82
N ALA A 81 8.59 12.56 -16.03
CA ALA A 81 7.73 12.26 -17.18
C ALA A 81 6.86 11.01 -16.98
N ASP A 82 7.35 10.04 -16.18
CA ASP A 82 6.74 8.72 -16.00
C ASP A 82 6.20 8.50 -14.57
N GLY A 83 6.01 9.57 -13.79
CA GLY A 83 5.52 9.49 -12.40
C GLY A 83 6.45 10.22 -11.44
N TYR A 84 7.00 9.53 -10.44
CA TYR A 84 7.97 10.05 -9.49
C TYR A 84 9.20 9.16 -9.48
N ASN A 85 10.37 9.80 -9.46
CA ASN A 85 11.65 9.10 -9.42
C ASN A 85 12.36 9.41 -8.09
N LEU A 86 12.85 8.37 -7.43
CA LEU A 86 13.64 8.49 -6.21
C LEU A 86 14.98 7.77 -6.40
N GLN A 87 16.07 8.51 -6.31
CA GLN A 87 17.41 7.93 -6.28
C GLN A 87 17.84 7.70 -4.83
N ILE A 88 18.22 6.46 -4.52
CA ILE A 88 18.74 6.09 -3.21
C ILE A 88 20.12 5.50 -3.32
N ASN A 89 20.92 5.77 -2.29
CA ASN A 89 22.24 5.20 -2.09
C ASN A 89 22.16 4.21 -0.92
N SER A 90 21.70 2.99 -1.19
CA SER A 90 21.58 1.90 -0.21
C SER A 90 21.62 0.51 -0.87
N TYR A 91 22.10 -0.48 -0.11
CA TYR A 91 22.21 -1.87 -0.56
C TYR A 91 20.97 -2.69 -0.22
N GLU A 92 20.36 -2.43 0.94
CA GLU A 92 19.27 -3.19 1.52
C GLU A 92 18.29 -2.29 2.27
N GLY A 93 17.03 -2.70 2.41
CA GLY A 93 16.03 -2.00 3.22
C GLY A 93 14.65 -1.98 2.57
N THR A 94 13.71 -1.26 3.16
CA THR A 94 12.36 -1.09 2.61
C THR A 94 12.07 0.38 2.36
N ILE A 95 11.73 0.71 1.12
CA ILE A 95 11.22 2.03 0.76
C ILE A 95 9.71 2.02 0.85
N TYR A 96 9.16 3.07 1.46
CA TYR A 96 7.74 3.37 1.46
C TYR A 96 7.53 4.72 0.80
N MET A 97 6.55 4.80 -0.09
CA MET A 97 6.13 6.05 -0.74
C MET A 97 4.68 6.34 -0.40
N VAL A 98 4.40 7.61 -0.11
CA VAL A 98 3.09 8.10 0.33
C VAL A 98 2.78 9.37 -0.47
N ALA A 99 1.65 9.35 -1.15
CA ALA A 99 1.14 10.45 -1.94
C ALA A 99 -0.17 11.00 -1.39
N ASN A 100 -0.40 12.30 -1.57
CA ASN A 100 -1.61 13.01 -1.14
C ASN A 100 -1.91 12.89 0.36
N ALA A 101 -0.86 12.73 1.18
CA ALA A 101 -1.00 12.73 2.64
C ALA A 101 -0.85 14.13 3.23
N GLY A 102 -0.31 15.10 2.47
CA GLY A 102 -0.14 16.47 2.92
C GLY A 102 0.56 16.55 4.28
N ASN A 103 -0.06 17.29 5.22
CA ASN A 103 0.44 17.46 6.59
C ASN A 103 -0.14 16.44 7.58
N MET A 104 -0.89 15.42 7.12
CA MET A 104 -1.45 14.40 8.00
C MET A 104 -0.36 13.46 8.55
N ILE A 105 0.75 13.36 7.83
CA ILE A 105 1.91 12.53 8.17
C ILE A 105 3.17 13.42 8.15
N ASP A 106 3.86 13.49 9.29
CA ASP A 106 5.15 14.16 9.46
C ASP A 106 6.27 13.12 9.57
N LEU A 107 6.87 12.77 8.44
CA LEU A 107 7.93 11.76 8.40
C LEU A 107 9.20 12.22 9.11
N GLN A 108 9.50 13.53 9.12
CA GLN A 108 10.67 14.04 9.81
C GLN A 108 10.53 13.85 11.31
N GLN A 109 9.37 14.23 11.88
CA GLN A 109 9.08 14.00 13.29
C GLN A 109 9.15 12.50 13.62
N MET A 110 8.51 11.64 12.83
CA MET A 110 8.50 10.19 13.06
C MET A 110 9.91 9.59 13.03
N LYS A 111 10.79 10.10 12.15
CA LYS A 111 12.21 9.72 12.12
C LYS A 111 12.95 10.17 13.38
N GLU A 112 12.74 11.41 13.83
CA GLU A 112 13.36 11.95 15.04
C GLU A 112 12.95 11.18 16.30
N GLU A 113 11.70 10.71 16.34
CA GLU A 113 11.16 9.85 17.39
C GLU A 113 11.68 8.40 17.32
N GLY A 114 12.37 8.04 16.24
CA GLY A 114 12.98 6.72 16.08
C GLY A 114 11.96 5.61 15.85
N ILE A 115 10.88 5.89 15.12
CA ILE A 115 9.82 4.91 14.87
C ILE A 115 10.35 3.62 14.24
N SER A 116 9.86 2.49 14.74
CA SER A 116 10.14 1.19 14.12
C SER A 116 9.30 0.96 12.86
N GLU A 117 9.75 0.07 11.97
CA GLU A 117 9.00 -0.30 10.77
C GLU A 117 7.64 -0.94 11.10
N GLU A 118 7.56 -1.66 12.23
CA GLU A 118 6.34 -2.29 12.72
C GLU A 118 5.32 -1.27 13.26
N GLU A 119 5.78 -0.19 13.87
CA GLU A 119 4.91 0.93 14.27
C GLU A 119 4.49 1.74 13.04
N TRP A 120 5.40 1.98 12.10
CA TRP A 120 5.10 2.65 10.83
C TRP A 120 4.00 1.95 10.05
N LYS A 121 4.07 0.63 9.92
CA LYS A 121 3.03 -0.16 9.23
C LYS A 121 1.65 -0.01 9.88
N LYS A 122 1.57 0.30 11.17
CA LYS A 122 0.31 0.50 11.90
C LYS A 122 -0.22 1.94 11.84
N THR A 123 0.49 2.85 11.16
CA THR A 123 0.04 4.23 10.95
C THR A 123 -1.33 4.25 10.28
N THR A 124 -2.19 5.16 10.70
CA THR A 124 -3.56 5.28 10.20
C THR A 124 -3.81 6.62 9.52
N MET A 125 -4.74 6.63 8.59
CA MET A 125 -5.30 7.83 7.96
C MET A 125 -6.73 8.00 8.46
N ALA A 126 -6.99 9.12 9.12
CA ALA A 126 -8.31 9.51 9.57
C ALA A 126 -9.02 10.39 8.53
N MET A 127 -10.35 10.40 8.57
CA MET A 127 -11.13 11.37 7.81
C MET A 127 -10.76 12.80 8.20
N SER A 128 -10.82 13.71 7.23
CA SER A 128 -10.60 15.14 7.42
C SER A 128 -11.87 15.90 7.09
N ASN A 129 -12.36 16.72 8.02
CA ASN A 129 -13.61 17.47 7.88
C ASN A 129 -14.82 16.59 7.48
N GLY A 130 -14.91 15.39 8.07
CA GLY A 130 -15.98 14.42 7.78
C GLY A 130 -15.91 13.79 6.39
N LYS A 131 -14.80 13.94 5.67
CA LYS A 131 -14.56 13.35 4.36
C LYS A 131 -13.34 12.43 4.39
N VAL A 132 -13.42 11.37 3.60
CA VAL A 132 -12.28 10.50 3.34
C VAL A 132 -11.20 11.27 2.60
N VAL A 133 -9.97 11.18 3.10
CA VAL A 133 -8.78 11.67 2.42
C VAL A 133 -8.33 10.61 1.43
N ASN A 134 -8.31 10.95 0.14
CA ASN A 134 -7.74 10.07 -0.88
C ASN A 134 -6.21 10.16 -0.84
N PHE A 135 -5.54 9.01 -0.78
CA PHE A 135 -4.09 8.91 -0.71
C PHE A 135 -3.61 7.70 -1.50
N PHE A 136 -2.34 7.68 -1.90
CA PHE A 136 -1.74 6.53 -2.57
C PHE A 136 -0.50 6.08 -1.83
N THR A 137 -0.30 4.76 -1.76
CA THR A 137 0.83 4.16 -1.07
C THR A 137 1.42 3.02 -1.85
N GLY A 138 2.72 2.82 -1.69
CA GLY A 138 3.42 1.64 -2.17
C GLY A 138 4.69 1.41 -1.36
N SER A 139 5.18 0.17 -1.42
CA SER A 139 6.41 -0.22 -0.74
C SER A 139 7.25 -1.12 -1.64
N LEU A 140 8.58 -1.04 -1.49
CA LEU A 140 9.53 -1.84 -2.24
C LEU A 140 10.66 -2.29 -1.32
N VAL A 141 10.92 -3.59 -1.27
CA VAL A 141 12.10 -4.16 -0.60
C VAL A 141 13.29 -4.11 -1.55
N ILE A 142 14.40 -3.57 -1.06
CA ILE A 142 15.68 -3.53 -1.73
C ILE A 142 16.53 -4.63 -1.11
N ASP A 143 16.98 -5.58 -1.92
CA ASP A 143 17.60 -6.83 -1.46
C ASP A 143 19.01 -7.07 -2.05
N GLY A 144 19.68 -5.99 -2.48
CA GLY A 144 21.03 -6.08 -3.03
C GLY A 144 21.15 -6.71 -4.42
N GLN A 145 20.06 -7.22 -5.03
CA GLN A 145 20.12 -7.69 -6.43
C GLN A 145 20.47 -6.52 -7.35
N ASN A 146 21.52 -6.65 -8.17
CA ASN A 146 22.21 -5.60 -8.96
C ASN A 146 21.36 -4.88 -10.04
N GLN A 147 20.12 -4.54 -9.75
CA GLN A 147 19.21 -3.78 -10.58
C GLN A 147 19.47 -2.27 -10.36
N PRO A 148 19.90 -1.51 -11.39
CA PRO A 148 20.12 -0.06 -11.28
C PRO A 148 18.81 0.72 -11.18
N SER A 149 17.69 0.10 -11.58
CA SER A 149 16.35 0.69 -11.54
C SER A 149 15.31 -0.33 -11.10
N GLN A 150 14.32 0.09 -10.33
CA GLN A 150 13.20 -0.75 -9.89
C GLN A 150 11.88 0.03 -9.97
N SER A 151 10.79 -0.70 -10.16
CA SER A 151 9.43 -0.12 -10.20
C SER A 151 8.75 -0.29 -8.84
N LEU A 152 8.10 0.77 -8.35
CA LEU A 152 7.26 0.74 -7.15
C LEU A 152 5.82 1.04 -7.53
N THR A 153 4.92 0.09 -7.26
CA THR A 153 3.49 0.26 -7.55
C THR A 153 2.80 1.05 -6.44
N LEU A 154 2.10 2.12 -6.83
CA LEU A 154 1.22 2.88 -5.95
C LEU A 154 -0.22 2.43 -6.13
N LYS A 155 -0.86 2.02 -5.03
CA LYS A 155 -2.30 1.73 -4.97
C LYS A 155 -3.02 2.85 -4.22
N CYS A 156 -4.25 3.15 -4.63
CA CYS A 156 -5.13 4.02 -3.87
C CYS A 156 -5.44 3.40 -2.50
N GLY A 157 -5.46 4.21 -1.44
CA GLY A 157 -5.73 3.81 -0.06
C GLY A 157 -7.21 3.65 0.29
N VAL A 158 -8.11 3.98 -0.64
CA VAL A 158 -9.56 4.01 -0.41
C VAL A 158 -10.29 3.06 -1.37
N ALA A 159 -11.48 2.62 -0.97
CA ALA A 159 -12.45 1.96 -1.81
C ALA A 159 -13.41 3.01 -2.39
N ARG A 160 -13.81 2.81 -3.66
CA ARG A 160 -14.76 3.68 -4.36
C ARG A 160 -16.08 2.97 -4.54
N PHE A 161 -17.18 3.70 -4.36
CA PHE A 161 -18.53 3.23 -4.65
C PHE A 161 -19.10 3.96 -5.86
N ASP A 162 -19.50 3.17 -6.86
CA ASP A 162 -20.19 3.63 -8.05
C ASP A 162 -21.68 3.29 -7.92
N LEU A 163 -22.54 4.17 -8.41
CA LEU A 163 -23.98 3.94 -8.48
C LEU A 163 -24.37 3.49 -9.89
N ASN A 164 -25.12 2.39 -9.99
CA ASN A 164 -25.73 1.95 -11.23
C ASN A 164 -27.26 1.95 -11.09
N VAL A 165 -27.95 2.79 -11.85
CA VAL A 165 -29.42 2.90 -11.78
C VAL A 165 -30.03 2.01 -12.86
N ASP A 166 -30.50 0.82 -12.46
CA ASP A 166 -31.10 -0.20 -13.32
C ASP A 166 -32.56 -0.42 -12.94
N VAL A 167 -33.36 0.63 -13.11
CA VAL A 167 -34.79 0.63 -12.78
C VAL A 167 -35.62 0.68 -14.04
N ALA A 168 -36.46 -0.34 -14.24
CA ALA A 168 -37.52 -0.30 -15.24
C ALA A 168 -38.63 0.67 -14.80
N GLY A 169 -38.57 1.91 -15.30
CA GLY A 169 -39.47 2.99 -14.91
C GLY A 169 -38.71 4.28 -14.62
N SER A 170 -39.16 5.01 -13.60
CA SER A 170 -38.50 6.23 -13.12
C SER A 170 -37.83 5.99 -11.77
N ALA A 171 -36.63 6.55 -11.60
CA ALA A 171 -35.89 6.53 -10.36
C ALA A 171 -35.21 7.88 -10.13
N ALA A 172 -35.26 8.37 -8.90
CA ALA A 172 -34.53 9.51 -8.41
C ALA A 172 -33.87 9.11 -7.08
N ILE A 173 -32.56 8.92 -7.09
CA ILE A 173 -31.78 8.50 -5.93
C ILE A 173 -31.38 9.74 -5.14
N GLU A 174 -31.81 9.83 -3.88
CA GLU A 174 -31.65 11.00 -3.01
C GLU A 174 -30.39 10.89 -2.15
N SER A 175 -30.07 9.69 -1.68
CA SER A 175 -28.85 9.45 -0.91
C SER A 175 -28.36 7.99 -0.99
N LEU A 176 -27.06 7.82 -0.73
CA LEU A 176 -26.41 6.53 -0.48
C LEU A 176 -25.70 6.60 0.87
N THR A 177 -26.05 5.69 1.78
CA THR A 177 -25.41 5.55 3.08
C THR A 177 -24.74 4.20 3.22
N LEU A 178 -23.48 4.20 3.67
CA LEU A 178 -22.83 3.03 4.23
C LEU A 178 -22.87 3.14 5.75
N LYS A 179 -23.50 2.18 6.41
CA LYS A 179 -23.64 2.15 7.86
C LYS A 179 -22.48 1.43 8.53
N ASN A 180 -22.17 1.85 9.76
CA ASN A 180 -21.18 1.19 10.63
C ASN A 180 -19.76 1.08 10.00
N VAL A 181 -19.34 2.15 9.34
CA VAL A 181 -18.06 2.25 8.61
C VAL A 181 -16.98 2.80 9.53
N ALA A 182 -15.80 2.19 9.53
CA ALA A 182 -14.60 2.69 10.19
C ALA A 182 -14.22 4.09 9.69
N GLN A 183 -13.98 5.01 10.62
CA GLN A 183 -13.67 6.41 10.33
C GLN A 183 -12.16 6.68 10.09
N SER A 184 -11.35 5.64 10.19
CA SER A 184 -9.95 5.63 9.79
C SER A 184 -9.58 4.28 9.18
N GLY A 185 -8.53 4.26 8.38
CA GLY A 185 -7.94 3.04 7.83
C GLY A 185 -6.42 3.05 7.99
N TYR A 186 -5.79 1.90 7.80
CA TYR A 186 -4.33 1.84 7.79
C TYR A 186 -3.75 2.53 6.56
N LEU A 187 -2.66 3.27 6.74
CA LEU A 187 -1.91 3.89 5.66
C LEU A 187 -1.42 2.83 4.67
N PHE A 188 -0.87 1.72 5.16
CA PHE A 188 -0.48 0.57 4.35
C PHE A 188 -1.38 -0.64 4.60
N ALA A 189 -1.56 -1.49 3.58
CA ALA A 189 -2.26 -2.75 3.76
C ALA A 189 -1.52 -3.63 4.79
N GLN A 190 -2.25 -4.20 5.74
CA GLN A 190 -1.65 -5.04 6.80
C GLN A 190 -1.42 -6.48 6.33
N SER A 191 -2.25 -6.94 5.39
CA SER A 191 -2.18 -8.27 4.78
C SER A 191 -3.04 -8.27 3.51
N GLU A 192 -3.12 -9.42 2.83
CA GLU A 192 -4.06 -9.65 1.72
C GLU A 192 -5.53 -9.55 2.13
N VAL A 193 -5.81 -9.77 3.42
CA VAL A 193 -7.15 -9.60 4.00
C VAL A 193 -7.24 -8.19 4.59
N ALA A 194 -8.16 -7.40 4.05
CA ALA A 194 -8.45 -6.06 4.55
C ALA A 194 -8.81 -6.09 6.04
N ALA A 195 -8.23 -5.16 6.79
CA ALA A 195 -8.34 -5.08 8.25
C ALA A 195 -8.61 -3.64 8.68
N SER A 196 -9.24 -3.48 9.85
CA SER A 196 -9.45 -2.18 10.48
C SER A 196 -8.40 -1.90 11.56
N PRO A 197 -8.09 -0.62 11.83
CA PRO A 197 -7.39 -0.22 13.05
C PRO A 197 -8.07 -0.78 14.30
N ALA A 198 -7.28 -1.18 15.29
CA ALA A 198 -7.82 -1.63 16.57
C ALA A 198 -8.64 -0.50 17.22
N ASP A 199 -9.78 -0.85 17.80
CA ASP A 199 -10.70 0.07 18.48
C ASP A 199 -11.16 1.27 17.62
N VAL A 200 -11.20 1.10 16.29
CA VAL A 200 -11.60 2.16 15.36
C VAL A 200 -13.04 2.62 15.61
N GLU A 201 -13.24 3.94 15.63
CA GLU A 201 -14.58 4.52 15.65
C GLU A 201 -15.33 4.16 14.37
N ARG A 202 -16.60 3.78 14.51
CA ARG A 202 -17.49 3.45 13.39
C ARG A 202 -18.73 4.33 13.41
N ASN A 203 -19.04 4.91 12.27
CA ASN A 203 -20.22 5.77 12.04
C ASN A 203 -20.78 5.54 10.63
N ASP A 204 -21.96 6.08 10.38
CA ASP A 204 -22.56 6.10 9.04
C ASP A 204 -21.87 7.16 8.17
N VAL A 205 -21.64 6.80 6.91
CA VAL A 205 -21.10 7.71 5.89
C VAL A 205 -22.15 7.84 4.80
N THR A 206 -22.63 9.06 4.57
CA THR A 206 -23.71 9.32 3.61
C THR A 206 -23.28 10.30 2.54
N ALA A 207 -23.49 9.90 1.28
CA ALA A 207 -23.52 10.80 0.14
C ALA A 207 -24.96 11.29 -0.05
N HIS A 208 -25.19 12.58 0.20
CA HIS A 208 -26.44 13.26 -0.12
C HIS A 208 -26.33 13.92 -1.49
N PHE A 209 -27.34 13.76 -2.34
CA PHE A 209 -27.35 14.33 -3.68
C PHE A 209 -28.30 15.53 -3.72
N ASP A 210 -27.74 16.74 -3.82
CA ASP A 210 -28.52 17.98 -3.93
C ASP A 210 -29.50 17.94 -5.11
N THR A 211 -29.08 17.28 -6.19
CA THR A 211 -29.95 16.87 -7.30
C THR A 211 -29.97 15.36 -7.34
N ALA A 212 -31.16 14.78 -7.17
CA ALA A 212 -31.33 13.34 -7.16
C ALA A 212 -30.80 12.71 -8.46
N LEU A 213 -30.09 11.59 -8.32
CA LEU A 213 -29.45 10.91 -9.44
C LEU A 213 -30.45 9.97 -10.12
N SER A 214 -30.63 10.10 -11.43
CA SER A 214 -31.45 9.17 -12.23
C SER A 214 -30.65 8.30 -13.18
N ALA A 215 -29.33 8.53 -13.26
CA ALA A 215 -28.41 7.84 -14.15
C ALA A 215 -27.27 7.20 -13.34
N SER A 216 -26.64 6.17 -13.91
CA SER A 216 -25.44 5.59 -13.34
C SER A 216 -24.34 6.65 -13.22
N THR A 217 -23.75 6.73 -12.04
CA THR A 217 -22.84 7.81 -11.65
C THR A 217 -21.64 7.19 -10.92
N PRO A 218 -20.40 7.37 -11.42
CA PRO A 218 -19.21 6.85 -10.76
C PRO A 218 -18.82 7.69 -9.53
N GLY A 219 -18.10 7.10 -8.58
CA GLY A 219 -17.44 7.82 -7.49
C GLY A 219 -18.38 8.58 -6.56
N VAL A 220 -19.55 8.03 -6.26
CA VAL A 220 -20.55 8.71 -5.42
C VAL A 220 -20.18 8.70 -3.94
N LEU A 221 -19.35 7.75 -3.50
CA LEU A 221 -18.92 7.64 -2.10
C LEU A 221 -17.57 6.91 -2.00
N TYR A 222 -16.77 7.26 -1.00
CA TYR A 222 -15.45 6.66 -0.74
C TYR A 222 -15.35 6.30 0.73
N VAL A 223 -14.64 5.22 1.03
CA VAL A 223 -14.34 4.74 2.39
C VAL A 223 -12.96 4.12 2.44
N TYR A 224 -12.33 4.10 3.62
CA TYR A 224 -11.07 3.39 3.78
C TYR A 224 -11.25 1.87 3.69
N GLU A 225 -10.17 1.17 3.33
CA GLU A 225 -10.06 -0.27 3.54
C GLU A 225 -10.35 -0.64 4.99
N GLN A 226 -11.15 -1.69 5.18
CA GLN A 226 -11.60 -2.10 6.50
C GLN A 226 -12.17 -3.50 6.52
N GLU A 227 -12.13 -4.11 7.70
CA GLU A 227 -12.94 -5.29 7.95
C GLU A 227 -14.43 -4.94 7.85
N ASN A 228 -15.24 -5.88 7.40
CA ASN A 228 -16.67 -5.75 7.43
C ASN A 228 -17.21 -6.20 8.79
N ALA A 229 -17.51 -5.21 9.64
CA ALA A 229 -18.09 -5.41 10.95
C ALA A 229 -19.64 -5.33 10.93
N GLY A 230 -20.28 -5.79 9.85
CA GLY A 230 -21.73 -5.67 9.65
C GLY A 230 -22.12 -4.38 8.93
N ILE A 231 -21.38 -4.03 7.87
CA ILE A 231 -21.66 -2.86 7.03
C ILE A 231 -22.95 -3.11 6.24
N GLU A 232 -23.86 -2.14 6.27
CA GLU A 232 -25.09 -2.13 5.48
C GLU A 232 -25.08 -0.95 4.52
N VAL A 233 -25.47 -1.21 3.27
CA VAL A 233 -25.74 -0.17 2.27
C VAL A 233 -27.22 0.17 2.34
N SER A 234 -27.54 1.46 2.40
CA SER A 234 -28.91 1.99 2.40
C SER A 234 -29.05 3.07 1.33
N ILE A 235 -30.10 2.96 0.51
CA ILE A 235 -30.44 3.92 -0.54
C ILE A 235 -31.80 4.52 -0.22
N GLU A 236 -31.88 5.84 -0.17
CA GLU A 236 -33.15 6.59 -0.20
C GLU A 236 -33.44 7.03 -1.62
N ALA A 237 -34.63 6.71 -2.13
CA ALA A 237 -35.00 6.99 -3.51
C ALA A 237 -36.51 7.17 -3.69
N VAL A 238 -36.88 7.91 -4.74
CA VAL A 238 -38.23 7.91 -5.31
C VAL A 238 -38.25 7.01 -6.54
N ILE A 239 -38.98 5.91 -6.49
CA ILE A 239 -39.13 4.95 -7.59
C ILE A 239 -40.59 4.90 -8.01
N ASP A 240 -40.86 5.21 -9.27
CA ASP A 240 -42.23 5.32 -9.83
C ASP A 240 -43.17 6.18 -8.97
N GLY A 241 -42.63 7.28 -8.44
CA GLY A 241 -43.36 8.24 -7.60
C GLY A 241 -43.54 7.82 -6.13
N GLN A 242 -42.95 6.70 -5.69
CA GLN A 242 -43.00 6.25 -4.30
C GLN A 242 -41.64 6.37 -3.62
N HIS A 243 -41.59 6.99 -2.45
CA HIS A 243 -40.40 6.96 -1.60
C HIS A 243 -40.15 5.53 -1.11
N LYS A 244 -38.90 5.10 -1.23
CA LYS A 244 -38.40 3.80 -0.78
C LYS A 244 -37.07 3.96 -0.09
N VAL A 245 -36.86 3.09 0.90
CA VAL A 245 -35.55 2.82 1.49
C VAL A 245 -35.18 1.39 1.13
N LEU A 246 -34.11 1.22 0.38
CA LEU A 246 -33.59 -0.08 -0.02
C LEU A 246 -32.31 -0.37 0.76
N THR A 247 -32.20 -1.55 1.37
CA THR A 247 -31.02 -1.91 2.16
C THR A 247 -30.45 -3.27 1.75
N LYS A 248 -29.14 -3.44 1.95
CA LYS A 248 -28.43 -4.71 1.76
C LYS A 248 -27.17 -4.73 2.62
N THR A 249 -26.96 -5.83 3.33
CA THR A 249 -25.70 -6.09 4.03
C THR A 249 -24.60 -6.34 3.00
N LEU A 250 -23.44 -5.72 3.21
CA LEU A 250 -22.26 -5.95 2.39
C LEU A 250 -21.69 -7.34 2.70
N GLU A 251 -21.21 -8.05 1.69
CA GLU A 251 -20.47 -9.30 1.85
C GLU A 251 -18.96 -9.07 1.77
N GLY A 252 -18.21 -9.71 2.67
CA GLY A 252 -16.75 -9.60 2.72
C GLY A 252 -16.24 -8.22 3.12
N ASN A 253 -14.91 -8.10 3.26
CA ASN A 253 -14.24 -6.87 3.68
C ASN A 253 -14.14 -5.86 2.53
N LEU A 254 -13.98 -4.59 2.88
CA LEU A 254 -13.74 -3.52 1.91
C LEU A 254 -12.24 -3.39 1.65
N LYS A 255 -11.84 -3.58 0.40
CA LYS A 255 -10.44 -3.49 -0.03
C LYS A 255 -10.14 -2.09 -0.59
N ARG A 256 -8.94 -1.57 -0.31
CA ARG A 256 -8.46 -0.36 -0.96
C ARG A 256 -8.28 -0.59 -2.46
N ASN A 257 -8.25 0.49 -3.24
CA ASN A 257 -8.04 0.43 -4.68
C ASN A 257 -9.06 -0.49 -5.40
N THR A 258 -10.29 -0.57 -4.88
CA THR A 258 -11.36 -1.39 -5.46
C THR A 258 -12.63 -0.57 -5.69
N ILE A 259 -13.30 -0.83 -6.81
CA ILE A 259 -14.61 -0.25 -7.15
C ILE A 259 -15.72 -1.24 -6.77
N TYR A 260 -16.63 -0.77 -5.93
CA TYR A 260 -17.87 -1.44 -5.55
C TYR A 260 -19.04 -0.79 -6.28
N THR A 261 -19.74 -1.53 -7.12
CA THR A 261 -20.91 -0.99 -7.82
C THR A 261 -22.20 -1.35 -7.08
N VAL A 262 -22.93 -0.34 -6.62
CA VAL A 262 -24.28 -0.46 -6.06
C VAL A 262 -25.29 -0.33 -7.19
N THR A 263 -25.88 -1.45 -7.59
CA THR A 263 -26.94 -1.49 -8.59
C THR A 263 -28.30 -1.36 -7.91
N VAL A 264 -29.00 -0.27 -8.19
CA VAL A 264 -30.36 -0.02 -7.71
C VAL A 264 -31.35 -0.59 -8.72
N ARG A 265 -32.24 -1.47 -8.26
CA ARG A 265 -33.38 -1.98 -9.02
C ARG A 265 -34.67 -1.55 -8.35
N LYS A 266 -35.80 -1.87 -8.98
CA LYS A 266 -37.12 -1.40 -8.56
C LYS A 266 -37.49 -1.73 -7.10
N ASN A 267 -37.05 -2.88 -6.60
CA ASN A 267 -37.44 -3.39 -5.27
C ASN A 267 -36.26 -3.84 -4.40
N ASP A 268 -35.04 -3.83 -4.92
CA ASP A 268 -33.83 -4.24 -4.21
C ASP A 268 -32.62 -3.45 -4.67
N ILE A 269 -31.52 -3.63 -3.94
CA ILE A 269 -30.18 -3.22 -4.37
C ILE A 269 -29.29 -4.45 -4.45
N ASP A 270 -28.31 -4.38 -5.33
CA ASP A 270 -27.29 -5.39 -5.50
C ASP A 270 -25.92 -4.74 -5.47
N ILE A 271 -24.94 -5.40 -4.86
CA ILE A 271 -23.59 -4.84 -4.69
C ILE A 271 -22.64 -5.84 -5.31
N VAL A 272 -21.95 -5.41 -6.35
CA VAL A 272 -21.05 -6.29 -7.10
C VAL A 272 -19.69 -5.64 -7.18
N VAL A 273 -18.67 -6.41 -6.80
CA VAL A 273 -17.28 -6.16 -7.19
C VAL A 273 -17.06 -6.96 -8.46
N LYS A 274 -17.15 -6.30 -9.62
CA LYS A 274 -16.74 -6.92 -10.87
C LYS A 274 -15.25 -6.75 -10.97
N VAL A 275 -14.47 -7.73 -10.51
CA VAL A 275 -13.03 -7.75 -10.74
C VAL A 275 -12.82 -7.69 -12.25
N GLY A 276 -12.21 -6.60 -12.73
CA GLY A 276 -11.70 -6.55 -14.08
C GLY A 276 -10.63 -7.64 -14.18
N ILE A 277 -10.81 -8.63 -15.05
CA ILE A 277 -9.78 -9.61 -15.32
C ILE A 277 -8.70 -8.88 -16.10
N ASP A 278 -7.77 -8.23 -15.40
CA ASP A 278 -6.55 -7.64 -15.95
C ASP A 278 -5.30 -8.16 -15.22
N ASP A 279 -5.33 -9.41 -14.74
CA ASP A 279 -4.14 -10.13 -14.27
C ASP A 279 -3.94 -11.41 -15.08
N TRP A 280 -3.50 -11.22 -16.33
CA TRP A 280 -2.56 -12.15 -16.95
C TRP A 280 -1.42 -11.33 -17.52
N GLU A 281 -0.44 -10.98 -16.68
CA GLU A 281 0.91 -10.81 -17.21
C GLU A 281 1.45 -12.23 -17.46
N PRO A 282 1.84 -12.57 -18.71
CA PRO A 282 2.58 -13.80 -18.94
C PRO A 282 3.85 -13.72 -18.11
N GLY A 283 4.01 -14.65 -17.16
CA GLY A 283 5.33 -14.91 -16.59
C GLY A 283 6.30 -15.15 -17.74
N GLU A 284 7.53 -14.64 -17.63
CA GLU A 284 8.57 -14.91 -18.61
C GLU A 284 8.67 -16.44 -18.80
N ASP A 285 8.22 -16.92 -19.96
CA ASP A 285 8.55 -18.25 -20.43
C ASP A 285 10.07 -18.26 -20.59
N THR A 286 10.76 -18.77 -19.56
CA THR A 286 12.13 -19.21 -19.73
C THR A 286 12.04 -20.47 -20.58
N GLU A 287 12.15 -20.29 -21.88
CA GLU A 287 12.24 -21.39 -22.84
C GLU A 287 13.44 -22.26 -22.44
N ILE A 288 13.18 -23.43 -21.85
CA ILE A 288 14.21 -24.44 -21.63
C ILE A 288 14.55 -25.00 -23.01
N ILE A 289 15.60 -24.47 -23.62
CA ILE A 289 16.21 -25.07 -24.80
C ILE A 289 16.80 -26.43 -24.37
N PRO A 290 16.34 -27.57 -24.90
CA PRO A 290 17.01 -28.83 -24.68
C PRO A 290 18.38 -28.78 -25.36
N GLN A 291 19.46 -28.95 -24.60
CA GLN A 291 20.77 -29.14 -25.20
C GLN A 291 20.79 -30.48 -25.94
N LEU A 292 21.06 -30.42 -27.25
CA LEU A 292 21.43 -31.56 -28.08
C LEU A 292 22.93 -31.85 -27.96
#